data_AF-A0A4R2HF35-F1
#
_entry.id   AF-A0A4R2HF35-F1
#
_cell.length_a   1.000
_cell.length_b   1.000
_cell.length_c   1.000
_cell.angle_alpha   90.00
_cell.angle_beta   90.00
_cell.angle_gamma   90.00
#
_symmetry.space_group_name_H-M   'P 1'
#
loop_
_entity.id
_entity.type
_entity.pdbx_description
1 polymer ?
#
loop_
_entity_poly.entity_id
_entity_poly.type
_entity_poly.pdbx_seq_one_letter_code
_entity_poly.pdbx_strand_id
1 'polypeptide(L)'
;MEKLNWQEDKITFTQAYYTAINSCNIELFGLIKENYDALSGVYPMIEYVIERINAVTVLINEEVLWDADIIVRSALETLVKFVFLADASESERPGLLDEFWNGLSEVYSVKLHEQAKKNLRHTAESEVHRLAYSPLVLSEEEVSRLRTKWPKAERTKLEQKWSFSGIVNFLSQKNKGTPMEVFEFLTHSYRMSSHLAHGDEMGISLIQERRSRTAEEELAVHAAHYVRLLSDCFSYCLLTAIYTTQYLKVSPDYFLELGSSLSELNELMEQYHKVPFDDKMYDKFR
;
A
#
# COMPACT_ATOMS: atom_id res chain seq x y z
N MET A 1 -16.94 -1.28 34.58
CA MET A 1 -16.56 -0.97 33.18
C MET A 1 -17.78 -0.35 32.53
N GLU A 2 -17.64 0.86 31.98
CA GLU A 2 -18.62 1.40 31.05
C GLU A 2 -18.75 0.44 29.87
N LYS A 3 -19.99 0.19 29.43
CA LYS A 3 -20.28 -0.72 28.34
C LYS A 3 -19.83 -0.05 27.04
N LEU A 4 -18.96 -0.70 26.27
CA LEU A 4 -18.50 -0.19 24.97
C LEU A 4 -19.71 0.14 24.08
N ASN A 5 -19.78 1.38 23.58
CA ASN A 5 -20.85 1.82 22.69
C ASN A 5 -20.34 1.91 21.24
N TRP A 6 -19.86 0.77 20.73
CA TRP A 6 -19.21 0.70 19.42
C TRP A 6 -20.07 1.25 18.28
N GLN A 7 -21.40 1.09 18.33
CA GLN A 7 -22.27 1.56 17.25
C GLN A 7 -22.28 3.09 17.11
N GLU A 8 -22.28 3.81 18.24
CA GLU A 8 -22.20 5.28 18.24
C GLU A 8 -20.79 5.75 17.90
N ASP A 9 -19.77 5.15 18.54
CA ASP A 9 -18.38 5.50 18.30
C ASP A 9 -17.95 5.24 16.85
N LYS A 10 -18.43 4.15 16.23
CA LYS A 10 -18.20 3.85 14.81
C LYS A 10 -18.65 5.00 13.91
N ILE A 11 -19.81 5.60 14.19
CA ILE A 11 -20.32 6.75 13.41
C ILE A 11 -19.36 7.92 13.56
N THR A 12 -18.96 8.24 14.78
CA THR A 12 -18.02 9.33 15.09
C THR A 12 -16.68 9.14 14.37
N PHE A 13 -16.05 7.96 14.49
CA PHE A 13 -14.81 7.65 13.80
C PHE A 13 -14.97 7.75 12.28
N THR A 14 -16.01 7.13 11.72
CA THR A 14 -16.24 7.09 10.27
C THR A 14 -16.42 8.50 9.71
N GLN A 15 -17.26 9.32 10.34
CA GLN A 15 -17.51 10.69 9.90
C GLN A 15 -16.25 11.55 9.96
N ALA A 16 -15.49 11.47 11.05
CA ALA A 16 -14.28 12.26 11.22
C ALA A 16 -13.20 11.88 10.19
N TYR A 17 -12.90 10.59 10.04
CA TYR A 17 -11.91 10.12 9.08
C TYR A 17 -12.33 10.38 7.63
N TYR A 18 -13.59 10.18 7.28
CA TYR A 18 -14.06 10.46 5.91
C TYR A 18 -14.02 11.95 5.60
N THR A 19 -14.36 12.80 6.56
CA THR A 19 -14.23 14.26 6.39
C THR A 19 -12.79 14.64 6.14
N ALA A 20 -11.85 14.14 6.96
CA ALA A 20 -10.43 14.43 6.80
C ALA A 20 -9.85 13.90 5.48
N ILE A 21 -10.21 12.68 5.06
CA ILE A 21 -9.80 12.10 3.78
C ILE A 21 -10.34 12.95 2.61
N ASN A 22 -11.61 13.33 2.65
CA ASN A 22 -12.22 14.14 1.60
C ASN A 22 -11.59 15.53 1.52
N SER A 23 -11.35 16.19 2.65
CA SER A 23 -10.63 17.47 2.70
C SER A 23 -9.22 17.35 2.11
N CYS A 24 -8.48 16.31 2.48
CA CYS A 24 -7.16 16.03 1.92
C CYS A 24 -7.21 15.86 0.39
N ASN A 25 -8.13 15.04 -0.10
CA ASN A 25 -8.27 14.76 -1.53
C ASN A 25 -8.70 15.99 -2.33
N ILE A 26 -9.62 16.82 -1.82
CA ILE A 26 -10.05 18.06 -2.49
C ILE A 26 -8.85 18.97 -2.72
N GLU A 27 -8.05 19.22 -1.68
CA GLU A 27 -6.88 20.09 -1.79
C GLU A 27 -5.82 19.49 -2.71
N LEU A 28 -5.55 18.18 -2.57
CA LEU A 28 -4.60 17.46 -3.42
C LEU A 28 -5.01 17.53 -4.90
N PHE A 29 -6.29 17.34 -5.23
CA PHE A 29 -6.75 17.44 -6.62
C PHE A 29 -6.70 18.86 -7.16
N GLY A 30 -6.91 19.88 -6.32
CA GLY A 30 -6.66 21.27 -6.67
C GLY A 30 -5.20 21.47 -7.10
N LEU A 31 -4.27 21.01 -6.26
CA LEU A 31 -2.83 21.09 -6.53
C LEU A 31 -2.42 20.32 -7.80
N ILE A 32 -2.96 19.12 -8.01
CA ILE A 32 -2.71 18.31 -9.20
C ILE A 32 -3.20 19.03 -10.46
N LYS A 33 -4.40 19.60 -10.42
CA LYS A 33 -5.00 20.29 -11.57
C LYS A 33 -4.15 21.48 -12.02
N GLU A 34 -3.59 22.22 -11.07
CA GLU A 34 -2.73 23.38 -11.36
C GLU A 34 -1.35 22.99 -11.88
N ASN A 35 -0.87 21.78 -11.57
CA ASN A 35 0.50 21.34 -11.83
C ASN A 35 0.59 20.03 -12.64
N TYR A 36 -0.44 19.72 -13.43
CA TYR A 36 -0.60 18.42 -14.09
C TYR A 36 0.61 18.04 -14.94
N ASP A 37 1.15 18.97 -15.74
CA ASP A 37 2.30 18.69 -16.62
C ASP A 37 3.52 18.23 -15.83
N ALA A 38 3.80 18.88 -14.68
CA ALA A 38 4.91 18.52 -13.81
C ALA A 38 4.71 17.15 -13.12
N LEU A 39 3.46 16.80 -12.83
CA LEU A 39 3.08 15.55 -12.16
C LEU A 39 2.79 14.39 -13.12
N SER A 40 2.72 14.62 -14.42
CA SER A 40 2.27 13.63 -15.42
C SER A 40 2.99 12.27 -15.29
N GLY A 41 4.28 12.26 -14.95
CA GLY A 41 5.08 11.04 -14.75
C GLY A 41 4.78 10.26 -13.46
N VAL A 42 4.12 10.86 -12.47
CA VAL A 42 3.79 10.25 -11.16
C VAL A 42 2.29 10.24 -10.86
N TYR A 43 1.49 11.01 -11.58
CA TYR A 43 0.05 11.13 -11.39
C TYR A 43 -0.68 9.77 -11.41
N PRO A 44 -0.38 8.82 -12.32
CA PRO A 44 -1.04 7.51 -12.28
C PRO A 44 -0.77 6.73 -10.98
N MET A 45 0.35 6.98 -10.30
CA MET A 45 0.64 6.36 -9.00
C MET A 45 -0.18 7.01 -7.89
N ILE A 46 -0.30 8.34 -7.91
CA ILE A 46 -1.14 9.10 -6.97
C ILE A 46 -2.60 8.68 -7.11
N GLU A 47 -3.12 8.63 -8.33
CA GLU A 47 -4.47 8.18 -8.64
C GLU A 47 -4.71 6.76 -8.15
N TYR A 48 -3.80 5.83 -8.44
CA TYR A 48 -3.90 4.45 -7.97
C TYR A 48 -4.01 4.37 -6.44
N VAL A 49 -3.19 5.11 -5.69
CA VAL A 49 -3.26 5.12 -4.22
C VAL A 49 -4.63 5.60 -3.74
N ILE A 50 -5.13 6.73 -4.27
CA ILE A 50 -6.42 7.30 -3.88
C ILE A 50 -7.57 6.34 -4.22
N GLU A 51 -7.57 5.73 -5.40
CA GLU A 51 -8.59 4.75 -5.78
C GLU A 51 -8.59 3.51 -4.89
N ARG A 52 -7.41 3.02 -4.51
CA ARG A 52 -7.32 1.88 -3.58
C ARG A 52 -7.82 2.26 -2.20
N ILE A 53 -7.50 3.45 -1.70
CA ILE A 53 -8.04 3.96 -0.43
C ILE A 53 -9.57 4.05 -0.50
N ASN A 54 -10.14 4.56 -1.58
CA ASN A 54 -11.59 4.61 -1.76
C ASN A 54 -12.24 3.21 -1.79
N ALA A 55 -11.59 2.22 -2.41
CA ALA A 55 -12.08 0.84 -2.35
C ALA A 55 -12.04 0.27 -0.93
N VAL A 56 -10.96 0.57 -0.19
CA VAL A 56 -10.79 0.15 1.21
C VAL A 56 -11.85 0.78 2.12
N THR A 57 -12.17 2.07 1.95
CA THR A 57 -13.20 2.72 2.78
C THR A 57 -14.58 2.11 2.60
N VAL A 58 -14.93 1.71 1.37
CA VAL A 58 -16.17 0.94 1.11
C VAL A 58 -16.15 -0.39 1.86
N LEU A 59 -15.06 -1.15 1.79
CA LEU A 59 -14.95 -2.44 2.50
C LEU A 59 -14.99 -2.28 4.02
N ILE A 60 -14.39 -1.22 4.55
CA ILE A 60 -14.48 -0.88 5.98
C ILE A 60 -15.94 -0.67 6.38
N ASN A 61 -16.69 0.14 5.62
CA ASN A 61 -18.08 0.45 5.94
C ASN A 61 -18.99 -0.79 5.94
N GLU A 62 -18.73 -1.72 5.03
CA GLU A 62 -19.38 -3.02 4.94
C GLU A 62 -18.83 -4.07 5.94
N GLU A 63 -17.94 -3.67 6.86
CA GLU A 63 -17.31 -4.52 7.88
C GLU A 63 -16.48 -5.70 7.33
N VAL A 64 -16.03 -5.61 6.08
CA VAL A 64 -15.18 -6.62 5.41
C VAL A 64 -13.69 -6.32 5.64
N LEU A 65 -13.30 -6.25 6.91
CA LEU A 65 -12.00 -5.70 7.33
C LEU A 65 -10.78 -6.51 6.86
N TRP A 66 -10.91 -7.83 6.69
CA TRP A 66 -9.81 -8.67 6.21
C TRP A 66 -9.50 -8.44 4.74
N ASP A 67 -10.54 -8.29 3.92
CA ASP A 67 -10.36 -7.96 2.50
C ASP A 67 -9.86 -6.52 2.35
N ALA A 68 -10.32 -5.61 3.22
CA ALA A 68 -9.79 -4.26 3.31
C ALA A 68 -8.26 -4.26 3.56
N ASP A 69 -7.75 -5.12 4.46
CA ASP A 69 -6.31 -5.28 4.68
C ASP A 69 -5.55 -5.79 3.44
N ILE A 70 -6.15 -6.72 2.69
CA ILE A 70 -5.55 -7.23 1.45
C ILE A 70 -5.43 -6.10 0.43
N ILE A 71 -6.48 -5.28 0.27
CA ILE A 71 -6.49 -4.19 -0.72
C ILE A 71 -5.60 -3.03 -0.28
N VAL A 72 -5.61 -2.63 1.00
CA VAL A 72 -4.83 -1.48 1.49
C VAL A 72 -3.33 -1.69 1.31
N ARG A 73 -2.86 -2.95 1.29
CA ARG A 73 -1.49 -3.30 0.95
C ARG A 73 -1.06 -2.76 -0.41
N SER A 74 -1.93 -2.85 -1.42
CA SER A 74 -1.62 -2.34 -2.76
C SER A 74 -1.49 -0.82 -2.80
N ALA A 75 -2.30 -0.09 -2.00
CA ALA A 75 -2.16 1.34 -1.81
C ALA A 75 -0.79 1.67 -1.18
N LEU A 76 -0.44 0.96 -0.11
CA LEU A 76 0.83 1.13 0.59
C LEU A 76 2.05 0.87 -0.31
N GLU A 77 2.02 -0.20 -1.11
CA GLU A 77 3.12 -0.52 -2.04
C GLU A 77 3.34 0.57 -3.08
N THR A 78 2.26 1.13 -3.63
CA THR A 78 2.35 2.20 -4.62
C THR A 78 2.74 3.53 -3.96
N LEU A 79 2.24 3.81 -2.75
CA LEU A 79 2.61 4.97 -1.96
C LEU A 79 4.13 5.00 -1.72
N VAL A 80 4.74 3.91 -1.23
CA VAL A 80 6.20 3.93 -0.96
C VAL A 80 7.02 4.13 -2.23
N LYS A 81 6.57 3.62 -3.38
CA LYS A 81 7.21 3.86 -4.69
C LYS A 81 7.10 5.32 -5.10
N PHE A 82 5.93 5.94 -4.88
CA PHE A 82 5.74 7.36 -5.15
C PHE A 82 6.61 8.22 -4.23
N VAL A 83 6.64 7.92 -2.93
CA VAL A 83 7.51 8.57 -1.95
C VAL A 83 8.98 8.51 -2.38
N PHE A 84 9.44 7.33 -2.82
CA PHE A 84 10.80 7.13 -3.31
C PHE A 84 11.14 8.03 -4.51
N LEU A 85 10.19 8.22 -5.43
CA LEU A 85 10.34 9.13 -6.56
C LEU A 85 10.29 10.61 -6.16
N ALA A 86 9.41 10.98 -5.23
CA ALA A 86 9.26 12.34 -4.73
C ALA A 86 10.46 12.80 -3.90
N ASP A 87 11.09 11.87 -3.18
CA ASP A 87 12.28 12.11 -2.35
C ASP A 87 13.59 12.11 -3.16
N ALA A 88 13.55 11.73 -4.44
CA ALA A 88 14.69 11.77 -5.33
C ALA A 88 15.02 13.20 -5.79
N SER A 89 16.31 13.47 -5.99
CA SER A 89 16.75 14.75 -6.57
C SER A 89 16.25 14.92 -8.00
N GLU A 90 16.15 16.18 -8.46
CA GLU A 90 15.71 16.48 -9.84
C GLU A 90 16.58 15.83 -10.91
N SER A 91 17.87 15.62 -10.64
CA SER A 91 18.78 14.94 -11.58
C SER A 91 18.60 13.42 -11.62
N GLU A 92 18.17 12.80 -10.52
CA GLU A 92 18.00 11.35 -10.43
C GLU A 92 16.62 10.90 -10.91
N ARG A 93 15.61 11.75 -10.69
CA ARG A 93 14.19 11.45 -10.91
C ARG A 93 13.87 10.96 -12.33
N PRO A 94 14.39 11.55 -13.43
CA PRO A 94 14.11 11.03 -14.78
C PRO A 94 14.56 9.58 -14.97
N GLY A 95 15.72 9.21 -14.41
CA GLY A 95 16.23 7.85 -14.47
C GLY A 95 15.37 6.87 -13.67
N LEU A 96 14.90 7.27 -12.49
CA LEU A 96 13.99 6.45 -11.69
C LEU A 96 12.62 6.26 -12.34
N LEU A 97 12.10 7.30 -13.00
CA LEU A 97 10.85 7.18 -13.76
C LEU A 97 10.99 6.21 -14.93
N ASP A 98 12.11 6.26 -15.67
CA ASP A 98 12.41 5.29 -16.74
C ASP A 98 12.55 3.86 -16.20
N GLU A 99 13.26 3.69 -15.08
CA GLU A 99 13.36 2.38 -14.42
C GLU A 99 11.98 1.82 -14.04
N PHE A 100 11.11 2.65 -13.46
CA PHE A 100 9.79 2.23 -13.00
C PHE A 100 8.85 1.89 -14.17
N TRP A 101 8.69 2.81 -15.12
CA TRP A 101 7.71 2.68 -16.20
C TRP A 101 8.18 1.74 -17.30
N ASN A 102 9.49 1.71 -17.59
CA ASN A 102 10.04 0.94 -18.71
C ASN A 102 10.88 -0.24 -18.22
N GLY A 103 11.84 -0.01 -17.33
CA GLY A 103 12.79 -1.05 -16.91
C GLY A 103 12.11 -2.27 -16.25
N LEU A 104 11.23 -2.05 -15.29
CA LEU A 104 10.47 -3.13 -14.64
C LEU A 104 9.57 -3.88 -15.63
N SER A 105 8.93 -3.17 -16.55
CA SER A 105 8.06 -3.74 -17.58
C SER A 105 8.84 -4.64 -18.55
N GLU A 106 10.02 -4.19 -18.99
CA GLU A 106 10.92 -4.98 -19.84
C GLU A 106 11.39 -6.25 -19.13
N VAL A 107 11.80 -6.14 -17.86
CA VAL A 107 12.18 -7.29 -17.03
C VAL A 107 11.02 -8.28 -16.88
N TYR A 108 9.81 -7.78 -16.64
CA TYR A 108 8.62 -8.59 -16.47
C TYR A 108 8.21 -9.28 -17.78
N SER A 109 8.36 -8.61 -18.92
CA SER A 109 8.04 -9.14 -20.25
C SER A 109 8.83 -10.42 -20.58
N VAL A 110 10.10 -10.50 -20.16
CA VAL A 110 10.89 -11.74 -20.30
C VAL A 110 10.32 -12.87 -19.44
N LYS A 111 9.89 -12.58 -18.21
CA LYS A 111 9.26 -13.59 -17.34
C LYS A 111 7.91 -14.07 -17.91
N LEU A 112 7.10 -13.14 -18.41
CA LEU A 112 5.83 -13.43 -19.08
C LEU A 112 6.02 -14.30 -20.32
N HIS A 113 7.02 -13.99 -21.17
CA HIS A 113 7.35 -14.80 -22.34
C HIS A 113 7.63 -16.27 -21.95
N GLU A 114 8.48 -16.51 -20.95
CA GLU A 114 8.82 -17.86 -20.50
C GLU A 114 7.60 -18.60 -19.92
N GLN A 115 6.79 -17.90 -19.11
CA GLN A 115 5.59 -18.47 -18.52
C GLN A 115 4.53 -18.77 -19.60
N ALA A 116 4.36 -17.88 -20.58
CA ALA A 116 3.44 -18.07 -21.70
C ALA A 116 3.85 -19.28 -22.56
N LYS A 117 5.14 -19.42 -22.91
CA LYS A 117 5.65 -20.61 -23.63
C LYS A 117 5.40 -21.89 -22.83
N LYS A 118 5.58 -21.87 -21.51
CA LYS A 118 5.28 -23.02 -20.65
C LYS A 118 3.77 -23.34 -20.65
N ASN A 119 2.90 -22.35 -20.48
CA ASN A 119 1.46 -22.53 -20.45
C ASN A 119 0.90 -23.04 -21.79
N LEU A 120 1.40 -22.52 -22.91
CA LEU A 120 0.97 -22.94 -24.25
C LEU A 120 1.29 -24.41 -24.54
N ARG A 121 2.35 -24.98 -23.95
CA ARG A 121 2.64 -26.42 -24.06
C ARG A 121 1.56 -27.30 -23.43
N HIS A 122 0.91 -26.81 -22.37
CA HIS A 122 -0.12 -27.54 -21.64
C HIS A 122 -1.55 -27.19 -22.07
N THR A 123 -1.72 -26.06 -22.77
CA THR A 123 -3.03 -25.55 -23.21
C THR A 123 -3.19 -25.53 -24.73
N ALA A 124 -2.38 -26.32 -25.44
CA ALA A 124 -2.30 -26.33 -26.90
C ALA A 124 -3.65 -26.60 -27.59
N GLU A 125 -4.56 -27.32 -26.95
CA GLU A 125 -5.89 -27.63 -27.51
C GLU A 125 -6.96 -26.57 -27.17
N SER A 126 -6.70 -25.72 -26.17
CA SER A 126 -7.64 -24.67 -25.78
C SER A 126 -7.43 -23.40 -26.60
N GLU A 127 -8.40 -23.05 -27.44
CA GLU A 127 -8.39 -21.78 -28.18
C GLU A 127 -8.37 -20.55 -27.26
N VAL A 128 -9.18 -20.56 -26.20
CA VAL A 128 -9.25 -19.45 -25.22
C VAL A 128 -7.89 -19.17 -24.58
N HIS A 129 -7.21 -20.20 -24.06
CA HIS A 129 -5.88 -20.03 -23.47
C HIS A 129 -4.82 -19.64 -24.50
N ARG A 130 -4.90 -20.14 -25.75
CA ARG A 130 -4.00 -19.71 -26.83
C ARG A 130 -4.16 -18.22 -27.12
N LEU A 131 -5.39 -17.72 -27.22
CA LEU A 131 -5.65 -16.29 -27.44
C LEU A 131 -5.12 -15.45 -26.27
N ALA A 132 -5.21 -15.94 -25.03
CA ALA A 132 -4.70 -15.24 -23.86
C ALA A 132 -3.16 -15.18 -23.78
N TYR A 133 -2.46 -16.28 -24.09
CA TYR A 133 -1.01 -16.38 -23.87
C TYR A 133 -0.15 -16.05 -25.10
N SER A 134 -0.66 -16.26 -26.32
CA SER A 134 0.13 -16.03 -27.54
C SER A 134 0.64 -14.59 -27.68
N PRO A 135 -0.14 -13.53 -27.34
CA PRO A 135 0.34 -12.14 -27.41
C PRO A 135 1.51 -11.83 -26.46
N LEU A 136 1.74 -12.66 -25.44
CA LEU A 136 2.83 -12.49 -24.47
C LEU A 136 4.15 -13.11 -24.95
N VAL A 137 4.11 -13.90 -26.04
CA VAL A 137 5.30 -14.56 -26.59
C VAL A 137 6.04 -13.59 -27.51
N LEU A 138 7.10 -13.00 -26.98
CA LEU A 138 8.06 -12.18 -27.72
C LEU A 138 8.82 -12.96 -28.81
N SER A 139 9.35 -12.24 -29.82
CA SER A 139 10.28 -12.82 -30.80
C SER A 139 11.64 -13.15 -30.17
N GLU A 140 12.38 -14.07 -30.76
CA GLU A 140 13.69 -14.49 -30.22
C GLU A 140 14.72 -13.35 -30.27
N GLU A 141 14.65 -12.45 -31.27
CA GLU A 141 15.47 -11.24 -31.33
C GLU A 141 15.20 -10.32 -30.15
N GLU A 142 13.91 -10.11 -29.82
CA GLU A 142 13.51 -9.24 -28.72
C GLU A 142 13.90 -9.82 -27.36
N VAL A 143 13.72 -11.13 -27.17
CA VAL A 143 14.19 -11.83 -25.96
C VAL A 143 15.71 -11.70 -25.82
N SER A 144 16.46 -11.87 -26.90
CA SER A 144 17.92 -11.73 -26.89
C SER A 144 18.34 -10.29 -26.53
N ARG A 145 17.68 -9.29 -27.12
CA ARG A 145 17.90 -7.86 -26.80
C ARG A 145 17.65 -7.58 -25.32
N LEU A 146 16.51 -8.02 -24.79
CA LEU A 146 16.13 -7.80 -23.39
C LEU A 146 17.04 -8.52 -22.41
N ARG A 147 17.46 -9.76 -22.71
CA ARG A 147 18.41 -10.52 -21.86
C ARG A 147 19.81 -9.89 -21.86
N THR A 148 20.20 -9.27 -22.96
CA THR A 148 21.47 -8.53 -23.06
C THR A 148 21.39 -7.22 -22.27
N LYS A 149 20.27 -6.48 -22.39
CA LYS A 149 20.02 -5.25 -21.63
C LYS A 149 19.88 -5.51 -20.12
N TRP A 150 19.20 -6.59 -19.74
CA TRP A 150 18.94 -6.98 -18.36
C TRP A 150 19.56 -8.34 -18.01
N PRO A 151 20.91 -8.39 -17.84
CA PRO A 151 21.56 -9.57 -17.28
C PRO A 151 20.95 -9.94 -15.92
N LYS A 152 21.07 -11.22 -15.52
CA LYS A 152 20.46 -11.75 -14.29
C LYS A 152 20.75 -10.88 -13.06
N ALA A 153 21.99 -10.42 -12.90
CA ALA A 153 22.41 -9.60 -11.77
C ALA A 153 21.71 -8.23 -11.75
N GLU A 154 21.71 -7.50 -12.88
CA GLU A 154 21.06 -6.19 -12.98
C GLU A 154 19.55 -6.28 -12.83
N ARG A 155 18.94 -7.34 -13.36
CA ARG A 155 17.52 -7.62 -13.12
C ARG A 155 17.22 -7.77 -11.63
N THR A 156 17.97 -8.62 -10.92
CA THR A 156 17.75 -8.84 -9.49
C THR A 156 17.97 -7.55 -8.69
N LYS A 157 18.98 -6.75 -9.07
CA LYS A 157 19.25 -5.45 -8.45
C LYS A 157 18.09 -4.47 -8.67
N LEU A 158 17.55 -4.37 -9.88
CA LEU A 158 16.40 -3.53 -10.20
C LEU A 158 15.15 -3.96 -9.43
N GLU A 159 14.83 -5.26 -9.45
CA GLU A 159 13.68 -5.80 -8.72
C GLU A 159 13.80 -5.58 -7.21
N GLN A 160 14.99 -5.75 -6.64
CA GLN A 160 15.23 -5.51 -5.23
C GLN A 160 15.11 -4.02 -4.88
N LYS A 161 15.66 -3.13 -5.72
CA LYS A 161 15.55 -1.67 -5.54
C LYS A 161 14.09 -1.22 -5.49
N TRP A 162 13.25 -1.75 -6.37
CA TRP A 162 11.83 -1.40 -6.48
C TRP A 162 10.89 -2.25 -5.63
N SER A 163 11.42 -3.22 -4.87
CA SER A 163 10.64 -4.00 -3.91
C SER A 163 10.23 -3.13 -2.71
N PHE A 164 9.08 -3.45 -2.10
CA PHE A 164 8.61 -2.74 -0.91
C PHE A 164 9.70 -2.65 0.18
N SER A 165 10.30 -3.78 0.54
CA SER A 165 11.36 -3.81 1.55
C SER A 165 12.62 -3.08 1.11
N GLY A 166 12.99 -3.13 -0.17
CA GLY A 166 14.14 -2.38 -0.69
C GLY A 166 13.96 -0.87 -0.55
N ILE A 167 12.79 -0.37 -0.93
CA ILE A 167 12.44 1.05 -0.82
C ILE A 167 12.35 1.49 0.64
N VAL A 168 11.61 0.76 1.48
CA VAL A 168 11.46 1.11 2.90
C VAL A 168 12.82 1.15 3.59
N ASN A 169 13.67 0.14 3.38
CA ASN A 169 15.01 0.13 3.95
C ASN A 169 15.85 1.32 3.48
N PHE A 170 15.78 1.67 2.19
CA PHE A 170 16.47 2.85 1.66
C PHE A 170 15.98 4.14 2.32
N LEU A 171 14.67 4.35 2.38
CA LEU A 171 14.06 5.55 2.97
C LEU A 171 14.34 5.66 4.46
N SER A 172 14.22 4.58 5.23
CA SER A 172 14.51 4.57 6.66
C SER A 172 15.97 4.89 6.95
N GLN A 173 16.92 4.31 6.20
CA GLN A 173 18.34 4.63 6.37
C GLN A 173 18.66 6.09 5.99
N LYS A 174 18.04 6.61 4.93
CA LYS A 174 18.21 8.01 4.52
C LYS A 174 17.67 8.99 5.57
N ASN A 175 16.56 8.64 6.23
CA ASN A 175 15.85 9.49 7.18
C ASN A 175 16.13 9.17 8.66
N LYS A 176 17.20 8.41 8.94
CA LYS A 176 17.54 7.95 10.29
C LYS A 176 17.67 9.12 11.28
N GLY A 177 16.98 9.03 12.42
CA GLY A 177 16.98 10.06 13.45
C GLY A 177 16.11 11.29 13.12
N THR A 178 15.31 11.24 12.06
CA THR A 178 14.30 12.24 11.74
C THR A 178 12.89 11.69 12.02
N PRO A 179 11.87 12.55 12.16
CA PRO A 179 10.47 12.09 12.23
C PRO A 179 10.05 11.21 11.04
N MET A 180 10.76 11.28 9.91
CA MET A 180 10.48 10.51 8.70
C MET A 180 11.06 9.08 8.73
N GLU A 181 11.70 8.66 9.82
CA GLU A 181 12.01 7.24 10.09
C GLU A 181 10.73 6.38 10.25
N VAL A 182 9.56 7.02 10.26
CA VAL A 182 8.22 6.42 10.36
C VAL A 182 7.94 5.29 9.36
N PHE A 183 8.66 5.21 8.23
CA PHE A 183 8.49 4.13 7.24
C PHE A 183 8.78 2.74 7.81
N GLU A 184 9.56 2.61 8.89
CA GLU A 184 9.78 1.31 9.54
C GLU A 184 8.48 0.72 10.12
N PHE A 185 7.57 1.56 10.63
CA PHE A 185 6.29 1.11 11.19
C PHE A 185 5.36 0.51 10.11
N LEU A 186 5.52 0.91 8.85
CA LEU A 186 4.74 0.36 7.72
C LEU A 186 5.07 -1.11 7.43
N THR A 187 6.19 -1.62 7.94
CA THR A 187 6.59 -3.02 7.71
C THR A 187 5.67 -4.01 8.41
N HIS A 188 5.11 -3.65 9.56
CA HIS A 188 4.21 -4.53 10.31
C HIS A 188 2.89 -4.73 9.56
N SER A 189 2.19 -3.65 9.19
CA SER A 189 0.94 -3.72 8.43
C SER A 189 1.13 -4.42 7.07
N TYR A 190 2.26 -4.15 6.41
CA TYR A 190 2.62 -4.84 5.17
C TYR A 190 2.78 -6.35 5.32
N ARG A 191 3.48 -6.81 6.38
CA ARG A 191 3.68 -8.24 6.64
C ARG A 191 2.37 -8.93 6.97
N MET A 192 1.56 -8.34 7.85
CA MET A 192 0.29 -8.92 8.25
C MET A 192 -0.70 -9.03 7.09
N SER A 193 -0.84 -7.99 6.28
CA SER A 193 -1.64 -8.05 5.05
C SER A 193 -1.10 -9.05 4.04
N SER A 194 0.22 -9.31 4.01
CA SER A 194 0.80 -10.35 3.17
C SER A 194 0.41 -11.76 3.58
N HIS A 195 0.40 -12.06 4.87
CA HIS A 195 -0.04 -13.36 5.39
C HIS A 195 -1.52 -13.62 5.04
N LEU A 196 -2.36 -12.60 5.20
CA LEU A 196 -3.77 -12.63 4.81
C LEU A 196 -3.94 -12.85 3.31
N ALA A 197 -3.25 -12.07 2.47
CA ALA A 197 -3.36 -12.16 1.01
C ALA A 197 -2.89 -13.51 0.45
N HIS A 198 -1.90 -14.13 1.07
CA HIS A 198 -1.42 -15.45 0.67
C HIS A 198 -2.24 -16.61 1.25
N GLY A 199 -3.09 -16.35 2.25
CA GLY A 199 -3.84 -17.39 2.94
C GLY A 199 -2.93 -18.43 3.59
N ASP A 200 -1.79 -18.01 4.13
CA ASP A 200 -0.87 -18.93 4.80
C ASP A 200 -1.32 -19.26 6.23
N GLU A 201 -0.56 -20.13 6.93
CA GLU A 201 -0.87 -20.55 8.30
C GLU A 201 -1.14 -19.36 9.22
N MET A 202 -0.35 -18.30 9.13
CA MET A 202 -0.48 -17.13 10.00
C MET A 202 -1.74 -16.33 9.66
N GLY A 203 -2.00 -16.07 8.38
CA GLY A 203 -3.21 -15.36 7.95
C GLY A 203 -4.49 -16.09 8.36
N ILE A 204 -4.55 -17.40 8.16
CA ILE A 204 -5.69 -18.24 8.55
C ILE A 204 -5.86 -18.27 10.06
N SER A 205 -4.76 -18.49 10.80
CA SER A 205 -4.80 -18.62 12.26
C SER A 205 -5.23 -17.33 12.93
N LEU A 206 -4.80 -16.16 12.42
CA LEU A 206 -5.23 -14.86 12.92
C LEU A 206 -6.75 -14.68 12.87
N ILE A 207 -7.39 -15.10 11.77
CA ILE A 207 -8.86 -15.01 11.63
C ILE A 207 -9.54 -15.97 12.62
N GLN A 208 -9.00 -17.18 12.80
CA GLN A 208 -9.54 -18.17 13.73
C GLN A 208 -9.39 -17.74 15.19
N GLU A 209 -8.24 -17.18 15.54
CA GLU A 209 -7.92 -16.67 16.87
C GLU A 209 -8.96 -15.63 17.30
N ARG A 210 -9.24 -14.63 16.45
CA ARG A 210 -10.26 -13.61 16.77
C ARG A 210 -11.65 -14.17 17.00
N ARG A 211 -12.05 -15.18 16.23
CA ARG A 211 -13.35 -15.88 16.39
C ARG A 211 -13.43 -16.74 17.64
N SER A 212 -12.29 -17.07 18.25
CA SER A 212 -12.23 -17.88 19.47
C SER A 212 -12.31 -17.06 20.76
N ARG A 213 -12.23 -15.73 20.65
CA ARG A 213 -12.28 -14.80 21.79
C ARG A 213 -13.67 -14.71 22.40
N THR A 214 -13.75 -14.14 23.60
CA THR A 214 -15.06 -13.76 24.16
C THR A 214 -15.72 -12.67 23.32
N ALA A 215 -17.05 -12.55 23.36
CA ALA A 215 -17.78 -11.56 22.57
C ALA A 215 -17.33 -10.10 22.85
N GLU A 216 -16.90 -9.80 24.07
CA GLU A 216 -16.40 -8.48 24.44
C GLU A 216 -15.02 -8.19 23.82
N GLU A 217 -14.11 -9.16 23.88
CA GLU A 217 -12.77 -9.05 23.29
C GLU A 217 -12.82 -9.04 21.76
N GLU A 218 -13.69 -9.86 21.16
CA GLU A 218 -13.93 -9.87 19.72
C GLU A 218 -14.41 -8.50 19.25
N LEU A 219 -15.38 -7.90 19.96
CA LEU A 219 -15.87 -6.56 19.66
C LEU A 219 -14.76 -5.51 19.78
N ALA A 220 -13.98 -5.54 20.86
CA ALA A 220 -12.90 -4.58 21.08
C ALA A 220 -11.83 -4.64 19.98
N VAL A 221 -11.42 -5.85 19.58
CA VAL A 221 -10.42 -6.03 18.51
C VAL A 221 -10.99 -5.72 17.14
N HIS A 222 -12.27 -6.01 16.90
CA HIS A 222 -12.96 -5.60 15.68
C HIS A 222 -12.99 -4.07 15.56
N ALA A 223 -13.38 -3.36 16.63
CA ALA A 223 -13.39 -1.91 16.69
C ALA A 223 -11.99 -1.32 16.46
N ALA A 224 -10.96 -1.84 17.15
CA ALA A 224 -9.58 -1.40 16.96
C ALA A 224 -9.08 -1.64 15.53
N HIS A 225 -9.45 -2.76 14.89
CA HIS A 225 -9.11 -3.04 13.49
C HIS A 225 -9.79 -2.04 12.55
N TYR A 226 -11.07 -1.78 12.74
CA TYR A 226 -11.85 -0.82 11.96
C TYR A 226 -11.20 0.58 12.00
N VAL A 227 -10.92 1.07 13.21
CA VAL A 227 -10.31 2.41 13.42
C VAL A 227 -8.89 2.46 12.86
N ARG A 228 -8.08 1.41 13.04
CA ARG A 228 -6.75 1.33 12.43
C ARG A 228 -6.82 1.45 10.90
N LEU A 229 -7.73 0.74 10.25
CA LEU A 229 -7.85 0.79 8.79
C LEU A 229 -8.28 2.18 8.29
N LEU A 230 -9.17 2.87 9.02
CA LEU A 230 -9.50 4.27 8.73
C LEU A 230 -8.28 5.18 8.88
N SER A 231 -7.50 4.97 9.95
CA SER A 231 -6.25 5.69 10.19
C SER A 231 -5.23 5.46 9.08
N ASP A 232 -5.03 4.21 8.65
CA ASP A 232 -4.12 3.88 7.53
C ASP A 232 -4.56 4.58 6.25
N CYS A 233 -5.86 4.56 5.93
CA CYS A 233 -6.42 5.27 4.77
C CYS A 233 -6.10 6.77 4.82
N PHE A 234 -6.35 7.41 5.96
CA PHE A 234 -6.07 8.83 6.12
C PHE A 234 -4.56 9.14 6.07
N SER A 235 -3.73 8.37 6.77
CA SER A 235 -2.29 8.54 6.74
C SER A 235 -1.72 8.36 5.33
N TYR A 236 -2.25 7.43 4.53
CA TYR A 236 -1.77 7.22 3.16
C TYR A 236 -2.22 8.34 2.21
N CYS A 237 -3.45 8.84 2.34
CA CYS A 237 -3.89 10.06 1.64
C CYS A 237 -2.97 11.24 2.01
N LEU A 238 -2.72 11.43 3.30
CA LEU A 238 -1.92 12.54 3.79
C LEU A 238 -0.47 12.48 3.32
N LEU A 239 0.18 11.31 3.41
CA LEU A 239 1.52 11.11 2.89
C LEU A 239 1.58 11.32 1.37
N THR A 240 0.58 10.86 0.62
CA THR A 240 0.49 11.13 -0.82
C THR A 240 0.47 12.62 -1.09
N ALA A 241 -0.32 13.39 -0.33
CA ALA A 241 -0.40 14.83 -0.50
C ALA A 241 0.91 15.56 -0.12
N ILE A 242 1.49 15.24 1.04
CA ILE A 242 2.76 15.84 1.51
C ILE A 242 3.90 15.54 0.51
N TYR A 243 3.98 14.32 -0.02
CA TYR A 243 5.02 14.01 -0.99
C TYR A 243 4.73 14.60 -2.38
N THR A 244 3.47 14.92 -2.69
CA THR A 244 3.12 15.71 -3.88
C THR A 244 3.60 17.15 -3.73
N THR A 245 3.42 17.79 -2.57
CA THR A 245 3.95 19.13 -2.35
C THR A 245 5.48 19.15 -2.35
N GLN A 246 6.12 18.12 -1.79
CA GLN A 246 7.58 17.95 -1.86
C GLN A 246 8.05 17.79 -3.31
N TYR A 247 7.38 16.97 -4.12
CA TYR A 247 7.71 16.76 -5.54
C TYR A 247 7.66 18.08 -6.32
N LEU A 248 6.65 18.91 -6.03
CA LEU A 248 6.42 20.23 -6.64
C LEU A 248 7.22 21.38 -6.01
N LYS A 249 7.88 21.13 -4.86
CA LYS A 249 8.58 22.16 -4.07
C LYS A 249 7.67 23.31 -3.63
N VAL A 250 6.43 22.98 -3.22
CA VAL A 250 5.47 23.92 -2.63
C VAL A 250 5.24 23.63 -1.15
N SER A 251 4.60 24.54 -0.42
CA SER A 251 4.40 24.36 1.03
C SER A 251 3.45 23.19 1.35
N PRO A 252 3.78 22.33 2.34
CA PRO A 252 2.90 21.27 2.83
C PRO A 252 1.95 21.71 3.96
N ASP A 253 1.93 22.98 4.37
CA ASP A 253 1.32 23.44 5.64
C ASP A 253 -0.11 22.96 5.86
N TYR A 254 -0.99 23.12 4.86
CA TYR A 254 -2.39 22.66 4.95
C TYR A 254 -2.49 21.17 5.32
N PHE A 255 -1.66 20.33 4.70
CA PHE A 255 -1.67 18.89 4.95
C PHE A 255 -1.11 18.58 6.34
N LEU A 256 -0.05 19.26 6.77
CA LEU A 256 0.50 19.09 8.13
C LEU A 256 -0.51 19.48 9.22
N GLU A 257 -1.24 20.58 9.02
CA GLU A 257 -2.33 21.00 9.91
C GLU A 257 -3.47 19.98 9.94
N LEU A 258 -3.89 19.51 8.75
CA LEU A 258 -4.93 18.48 8.63
C LEU A 258 -4.53 17.18 9.34
N GLY A 259 -3.25 16.80 9.32
CA GLY A 259 -2.72 15.64 10.04
C GLY A 259 -2.95 15.67 11.56
N SER A 260 -3.15 16.87 12.13
CA SER A 260 -3.42 17.05 13.57
C SER A 260 -4.91 17.10 13.92
N SER A 261 -5.80 17.15 12.91
CA SER A 261 -7.24 17.35 13.09
C SER A 261 -7.97 16.22 13.79
N LEU A 262 -7.38 15.03 13.85
CA LEU A 262 -7.98 13.83 14.45
C LEU A 262 -7.42 13.49 15.84
N SER A 263 -6.63 14.38 16.44
CA SER A 263 -5.98 14.15 17.73
C SER A 263 -6.97 13.89 18.87
N GLU A 264 -8.15 14.51 18.82
CA GLU A 264 -9.24 14.31 19.79
C GLU A 264 -9.81 12.89 19.79
N LEU A 265 -9.63 12.12 18.71
CA LEU A 265 -10.10 10.74 18.63
C LEU A 265 -9.19 9.75 19.36
N ASN A 266 -7.98 10.16 19.76
CA ASN A 266 -7.03 9.28 20.44
C ASN A 266 -7.58 8.80 21.78
N GLU A 267 -8.21 9.68 22.56
CA GLU A 267 -8.83 9.33 23.85
C GLU A 267 -9.96 8.30 23.66
N LEU A 268 -10.78 8.50 22.61
CA LEU A 268 -11.84 7.55 22.24
C LEU A 268 -11.28 6.22 21.76
N MET A 269 -10.08 6.19 21.15
CA MET A 269 -9.44 4.97 20.67
C MET A 269 -8.84 4.14 21.83
N GLU A 270 -8.34 4.78 22.89
CA GLU A 270 -7.73 4.09 24.04
C GLU A 270 -8.69 3.11 24.74
N GLN A 271 -10.01 3.33 24.64
CA GLN A 271 -10.99 2.42 25.23
C GLN A 271 -11.01 1.02 24.55
N TYR A 272 -10.60 0.94 23.28
CA TYR A 272 -10.60 -0.29 22.47
C TYR A 272 -9.25 -1.00 22.46
N HIS A 273 -8.17 -0.35 22.89
CA HIS A 273 -6.80 -0.90 22.94
C HIS A 273 -6.49 -1.75 24.19
N LYS A 274 -7.49 -2.12 24.99
CA LYS A 274 -7.29 -2.75 26.30
C LYS A 274 -6.99 -4.25 26.27
N VAL A 275 -7.10 -4.91 25.12
CA VAL A 275 -6.84 -6.35 24.99
C VAL A 275 -5.71 -6.58 24.00
N PRO A 276 -4.44 -6.70 24.47
CA PRO A 276 -3.36 -7.13 23.59
C PRO A 276 -3.65 -8.54 23.03
N PHE A 277 -2.98 -8.90 21.93
CA PHE A 277 -2.94 -10.29 21.48
C PHE A 277 -2.35 -11.15 22.61
N ASP A 278 -3.20 -11.88 23.34
CA ASP A 278 -2.82 -12.80 24.42
C ASP A 278 -2.67 -14.25 23.91
N ASP A 279 -2.42 -14.42 22.61
CA ASP A 279 -2.20 -15.74 22.03
C ASP A 279 -0.72 -16.13 22.14
N LYS A 280 -0.46 -17.17 22.94
CA LYS A 280 0.87 -17.82 23.07
C LYS A 280 1.44 -18.29 21.72
N MET A 281 0.60 -18.46 20.70
CA MET A 281 0.99 -18.79 19.33
C MET A 281 1.68 -17.61 18.63
N TYR A 282 1.42 -16.36 19.04
CA TYR A 282 2.10 -15.17 18.54
C TYR A 282 3.43 -14.89 19.25
N ASP A 283 3.55 -15.26 20.53
CA ASP A 283 4.80 -15.14 21.29
C ASP A 283 5.95 -15.98 20.70
N LYS A 284 5.65 -17.04 19.94
CA LYS A 284 6.69 -17.85 19.26
C LYS A 284 7.39 -17.09 18.11
N PHE A 285 6.88 -15.92 17.74
CA PHE A 285 7.37 -15.10 16.62
C PHE A 285 7.74 -13.66 17.01
N ARG A 286 7.64 -13.30 18.30
CA ARG A 286 8.25 -12.09 18.87
C ARG A 286 9.74 -12.34 19.14
#